data_AF-K1R4Z2-F1
#
_entry.id   AF-K1R4Z2-F1
#
_cell.length_a   1.000
_cell.length_b   1.000
_cell.length_c   1.000
_cell.angle_alpha   90.00
_cell.angle_beta   90.00
_cell.angle_gamma   90.00
#
_symmetry.space_group_name_H-M   'P 1'
#
loop_
_entity.id
_entity.type
_entity.pdbx_description
1 polymer ?
#
loop_
_entity_poly.entity_id
_entity_poly.type
_entity_poly.pdbx_seq_one_letter_code
_entity_poly.pdbx_strand_id
1 'polypeptide(L)'
;LKTYVNEVKKNYDYVLIDCMPSLGMITINALAAADSVIIPTQPHYLSAKGLELLLRSVSMVKRQINPKLRIDGILMTMIMPRTNISKEITATVKSAYGQENQGV
;
A
#
# COMPACT_ATOMS: atom_id res chain seq x y z
N LEU A 1 10.56 -3.71 -15.24
CA LEU A 1 11.03 -3.86 -13.83
C LEU A 1 11.00 -5.31 -13.35
N LYS A 2 9.87 -6.01 -13.44
CA LYS A 2 9.72 -7.41 -13.01
C LYS A 2 10.81 -8.37 -13.53
N THR A 3 11.18 -8.27 -14.81
CA THR A 3 12.25 -9.09 -15.41
C THR A 3 13.58 -8.89 -14.68
N TYR A 4 14.04 -7.64 -14.54
CA TYR A 4 15.29 -7.31 -13.86
C TYR A 4 15.29 -7.72 -12.38
N VAL A 5 14.18 -7.50 -11.66
CA VAL A 5 14.08 -7.92 -10.25
C VAL A 5 14.21 -9.44 -10.14
N ASN A 6 13.60 -10.21 -11.06
CA ASN A 6 13.69 -11.68 -11.05
C ASN A 6 15.10 -12.23 -11.30
N GLU A 7 15.98 -11.49 -11.99
CA GLU A 7 17.36 -11.88 -12.21
C GLU A 7 18.19 -11.78 -10.93
N VAL A 8 17.95 -10.73 -10.13
CA VAL A 8 18.74 -10.44 -8.93
C VAL A 8 18.12 -10.97 -7.64
N LYS A 9 16.81 -11.29 -7.62
CA LYS A 9 16.11 -11.68 -6.38
C LYS A 9 16.68 -12.89 -5.66
N LYS A 10 17.42 -13.75 -6.36
CA LYS A 10 18.06 -14.93 -5.75
C LYS A 10 19.21 -14.56 -4.81
N ASN A 11 19.71 -13.33 -4.90
CA ASN A 11 20.87 -12.85 -4.16
C ASN A 11 20.48 -12.02 -2.93
N TYR A 12 19.19 -11.81 -2.68
CA TYR A 12 18.68 -10.96 -1.61
C TYR A 12 17.49 -11.63 -0.93
N ASP A 13 17.42 -11.54 0.40
CA ASP A 13 16.24 -12.02 1.14
C ASP A 13 15.02 -11.12 0.92
N TYR A 14 15.26 -9.81 0.73
CA TYR A 14 14.21 -8.81 0.56
C TYR A 14 14.59 -7.77 -0.51
N VAL A 15 13.59 -7.32 -1.27
CA VAL A 15 13.70 -6.21 -2.22
C VAL A 15 12.66 -5.16 -1.87
N LEU A 16 13.11 -3.96 -1.52
CA LEU A 16 12.24 -2.81 -1.26
C LEU A 16 12.16 -1.93 -2.51
N ILE A 17 10.94 -1.64 -2.96
CA ILE A 17 10.69 -0.77 -4.12
C ILE A 17 9.96 0.48 -3.63
N ASP A 18 10.68 1.61 -3.58
CA ASP A 18 10.08 2.90 -3.26
C ASP A 18 9.40 3.49 -4.50
N CYS A 19 8.16 3.93 -4.34
CA CYS A 19 7.31 4.37 -5.44
C CYS A 19 6.92 5.83 -5.28
N MET A 20 6.80 6.53 -6.42
CA MET A 20 6.19 7.86 -6.43
C MET A 20 4.71 7.75 -5.96
N PRO A 21 4.14 8.80 -5.34
CA PRO A 21 2.80 8.71 -4.75
C PRO A 21 1.67 8.69 -5.80
N SER A 22 2.01 8.76 -7.10
CA SER A 22 1.07 8.68 -8.21
C SER A 22 1.09 7.29 -8.86
N LEU A 23 -0.06 6.82 -9.36
CA LEU A 23 -0.17 5.58 -10.13
C LEU A 23 0.24 5.77 -11.61
N GLY A 24 1.45 6.28 -11.81
CA GLY A 24 2.07 6.32 -13.13
C GLY A 24 2.60 4.96 -13.58
N MET A 25 3.12 4.91 -14.80
CA MET A 25 3.73 3.71 -15.39
C MET A 25 4.79 3.05 -14.51
N ILE A 26 5.60 3.85 -13.79
CA ILE A 26 6.66 3.34 -12.90
C ILE A 26 6.04 2.63 -11.70
N THR A 27 5.07 3.24 -11.04
CA THR A 27 4.36 2.65 -9.88
C THR A 27 3.60 1.39 -10.27
N ILE A 28 2.97 1.36 -11.44
CA ILE A 28 2.32 0.13 -11.96
C ILE A 28 3.36 -0.98 -12.19
N ASN A 29 4.53 -0.65 -12.76
CA ASN A 29 5.61 -1.62 -12.94
C ASN A 29 6.18 -2.14 -11.61
N ALA A 30 6.25 -1.30 -10.58
CA ALA A 30 6.66 -1.69 -9.24
C ALA A 30 5.66 -2.68 -8.63
N LEU A 31 4.36 -2.35 -8.64
CA LEU A 31 3.30 -3.23 -8.17
C LEU A 31 3.20 -4.54 -8.96
N ALA A 32 3.54 -4.51 -10.26
CA ALA A 32 3.59 -5.71 -11.09
C ALA A 32 4.76 -6.66 -10.74
N ALA A 33 5.84 -6.09 -10.20
CA ALA A 33 7.04 -6.80 -9.78
C ALA A 33 7.00 -7.27 -8.32
N ALA A 34 6.25 -6.56 -7.46
CA ALA A 34 6.19 -6.82 -6.03
C ALA A 34 5.32 -8.04 -5.67
N ASP A 35 5.71 -8.73 -4.60
CA ASP A 35 4.91 -9.80 -3.98
C ASP A 35 3.83 -9.22 -3.04
N SER A 36 4.16 -8.12 -2.35
CA SER A 36 3.23 -7.38 -1.51
C SER A 36 3.49 -5.88 -1.51
N VAL A 37 2.51 -5.11 -1.03
CA VAL A 37 2.59 -3.66 -0.88
C VAL A 37 2.13 -3.23 0.50
N ILE A 38 2.87 -2.26 1.06
CA ILE A 38 2.48 -1.50 2.27
C ILE A 38 2.05 -0.11 1.81
N ILE A 39 0.92 0.35 2.32
CA ILE A 39 0.34 1.64 1.93
C ILE A 39 0.58 2.66 3.06
N PRO A 40 1.53 3.60 2.92
CA PRO A 40 1.70 4.66 3.90
C PRO A 40 0.58 5.70 3.78
N THR A 41 0.01 6.12 4.90
CA THR A 41 -1.01 7.18 4.94
C THR A 41 -0.86 8.07 6.17
N GLN A 42 -1.38 9.29 6.10
CA GLN A 42 -1.37 10.25 7.20
C GLN A 42 -2.80 10.47 7.71
N PRO A 43 -3.00 10.74 9.01
CA PRO A 43 -4.33 10.95 9.58
C PRO A 43 -4.84 12.38 9.31
N HIS A 44 -5.18 12.66 8.06
CA HIS A 44 -5.80 13.92 7.63
C HIS A 44 -7.13 13.66 6.92
N TYR A 45 -8.08 14.58 6.97
CA TYR A 45 -9.45 14.35 6.46
C TYR A 45 -9.47 13.98 4.97
N LEU A 46 -8.62 14.64 4.17
CA LEU A 46 -8.46 14.34 2.75
C LEU A 46 -7.82 12.97 2.49
N SER A 47 -7.13 12.40 3.48
CA SER A 47 -6.42 11.13 3.37
C SER A 47 -7.33 9.92 3.32
N ALA A 48 -8.53 9.96 3.92
CA ALA A 48 -9.46 8.82 3.87
C ALA A 48 -9.95 8.57 2.42
N LYS A 49 -10.35 9.63 1.72
CA LYS A 49 -10.75 9.57 0.31
C LYS A 49 -9.57 9.22 -0.60
N GLY A 50 -8.39 9.79 -0.32
CA GLY A 50 -7.16 9.46 -1.06
C GLY A 50 -6.75 7.99 -0.88
N LEU A 51 -6.89 7.45 0.33
CA LEU A 51 -6.63 6.07 0.66
C LEU A 51 -7.60 5.12 -0.07
N GLU A 52 -8.89 5.46 -0.11
CA GLU A 52 -9.87 4.67 -0.87
C GLU A 52 -9.52 4.60 -2.37
N LEU A 53 -9.15 5.74 -2.97
CA LEU A 53 -8.75 5.80 -4.38
C LEU A 53 -7.48 4.97 -4.65
N LEU A 54 -6.52 5.03 -3.73
CA LEU A 54 -5.28 4.26 -3.82
C LEU A 54 -5.56 2.75 -3.68
N LEU A 55 -6.37 2.34 -2.71
CA LEU A 55 -6.78 0.95 -2.53
C LEU A 55 -7.51 0.40 -3.76
N ARG A 56 -8.43 1.18 -4.34
CA ARG A 56 -9.10 0.82 -5.61
C ARG A 56 -8.09 0.64 -6.74
N SER A 57 -7.12 1.55 -6.84
CA SER A 57 -6.08 1.51 -7.86
C SER A 57 -5.15 0.30 -7.73
N VAL A 58 -4.68 0.01 -6.52
CA VAL A 58 -3.89 -1.20 -6.22
C VAL A 58 -4.72 -2.46 -6.52
N SER A 59 -6.00 -2.47 -6.17
CA SER A 59 -6.92 -3.58 -6.46
C SER A 59 -7.10 -3.81 -7.97
N MET A 60 -7.12 -2.76 -8.78
CA MET A 60 -7.14 -2.88 -10.24
C MET A 60 -5.86 -3.53 -10.77
N VAL A 61 -4.69 -3.08 -10.30
CA VAL A 61 -3.40 -3.69 -10.68
C VAL A 61 -3.33 -5.15 -10.26
N LYS A 62 -3.78 -5.47 -9.05
CA LYS A 62 -3.90 -6.87 -8.59
C LYS A 62 -4.76 -7.69 -9.55
N ARG A 63 -5.97 -7.23 -9.88
CA ARG A 63 -6.90 -7.96 -10.75
C ARG A 63 -6.40 -8.12 -12.19
N GLN A 64 -5.76 -7.10 -12.76
CA GLN A 64 -5.46 -7.05 -14.19
C GLN A 64 -4.01 -7.45 -14.54
N ILE A 65 -3.06 -7.25 -13.64
CA ILE A 65 -1.62 -7.32 -13.95
C ILE A 65 -0.89 -8.30 -13.03
N ASN A 66 -1.14 -8.24 -11.72
CA ASN A 66 -0.46 -9.08 -10.74
C ASN A 66 -1.42 -9.70 -9.72
N PRO A 67 -2.11 -10.80 -10.08
CA PRO A 67 -3.08 -11.46 -9.18
C PRO A 67 -2.49 -11.94 -7.85
N LYS A 68 -1.17 -12.15 -7.80
CA LYS A 68 -0.44 -12.58 -6.60
C LYS A 68 -0.11 -11.44 -5.63
N LEU A 69 -0.31 -10.17 -6.04
CA LEU A 69 -0.03 -9.02 -5.19
C LEU A 69 -0.91 -9.03 -3.94
N ARG A 70 -0.28 -8.94 -2.78
CA ARG A 70 -0.97 -8.81 -1.48
C ARG A 70 -0.86 -7.40 -0.93
N ILE A 71 -1.88 -6.96 -0.20
CA ILE A 71 -1.82 -5.73 0.57
C ILE A 71 -1.50 -6.16 2.00
N ASP A 72 -0.24 -6.02 2.40
CA ASP A 72 0.21 -6.49 3.72
C ASP A 72 -0.34 -5.58 4.84
N GLY A 73 -0.59 -4.31 4.53
CA GLY A 73 -1.29 -3.42 5.44
C GLY A 73 -1.18 -1.95 5.09
N ILE A 74 -1.85 -1.16 5.93
CA ILE A 74 -1.82 0.30 5.89
C ILE A 74 -0.92 0.77 7.02
N LEU A 75 0.14 1.49 6.67
CA LEU A 75 1.08 2.07 7.62
C LEU A 75 0.66 3.51 7.92
N MET A 76 0.14 3.74 9.11
CA MET A 76 -0.13 5.09 9.58
C MET A 76 1.20 5.80 9.87
N THR A 77 1.46 6.93 9.21
CA THR A 77 2.69 7.72 9.29
C THR A 77 2.42 9.11 9.84
N MET A 78 3.45 9.75 10.40
CA MET A 78 3.40 11.12 10.92
C MET A 78 2.22 11.38 11.88
N ILE A 79 1.89 10.40 12.72
CA ILE A 79 0.79 10.51 13.69
C ILE A 79 1.14 11.55 14.75
N MET A 80 0.22 12.48 15.01
CA MET A 80 0.32 13.42 16.13
C MET A 80 -0.72 13.04 17.22
N PRO A 81 -0.31 12.33 18.29
CA PRO A 81 -1.26 11.74 19.26
C PRO A 81 -2.08 12.74 20.06
N ARG A 82 -1.71 14.03 20.02
CA ARG A 82 -2.33 15.09 20.82
C ARG A 82 -3.54 15.73 20.13
N THR A 83 -3.77 15.48 18.83
CA THR A 83 -4.92 16.06 18.10
C THR A 83 -6.07 15.06 18.06
N ASN A 84 -7.29 15.54 18.32
CA ASN A 84 -8.49 14.70 18.26
C ASN A 84 -8.72 14.14 16.85
N ILE A 85 -8.45 14.95 15.82
CA ILE A 85 -8.51 14.55 14.41
C ILE A 85 -7.61 13.34 14.12
N SER A 86 -6.38 13.33 14.64
CA SER A 86 -5.47 12.21 14.39
C SER A 86 -5.98 10.91 15.02
N LYS A 87 -6.59 10.99 16.21
CA LYS A 87 -7.16 9.83 16.91
C LYS A 87 -8.39 9.29 16.17
N GLU A 88 -9.30 10.17 15.79
CA GLU A 88 -10.54 9.82 15.10
C GLU A 88 -10.25 9.15 13.75
N ILE A 89 -9.40 9.76 12.93
CA ILE A 89 -9.06 9.20 11.61
C ILE A 89 -8.32 7.87 11.74
N THR A 90 -7.40 7.75 12.69
CA THR A 90 -6.70 6.47 12.94
C THR A 90 -7.68 5.38 13.36
N ALA A 91 -8.64 5.70 14.23
CA ALA A 91 -9.68 4.77 14.65
C ALA A 91 -10.57 4.36 13.49
N THR A 92 -10.98 5.30 12.63
CA THR A 92 -11.78 5.02 11.43
C THR A 92 -11.03 4.11 10.45
N VAL A 93 -9.77 4.42 10.12
CA VAL A 93 -8.94 3.58 9.23
C VAL A 93 -8.75 2.18 9.84
N LYS A 94 -8.48 2.10 11.15
CA LYS A 94 -8.35 0.82 11.85
C LYS A 94 -9.65 0.03 11.90
N SER A 95 -10.81 0.69 12.05
CA SER A 95 -12.11 0.02 12.03
C SER A 95 -12.48 -0.47 10.63
N ALA A 96 -12.16 0.32 9.59
CA ALA A 96 -12.50 0.00 8.21
C ALA A 96 -11.58 -1.08 7.61
N TYR A 97 -10.29 -1.06 7.96
CA TYR A 97 -9.26 -1.89 7.31
C TYR A 97 -8.44 -2.75 8.26
N GLY A 98 -8.61 -2.59 9.58
CA GLY A 98 -7.82 -3.31 10.58
C GLY A 98 -8.33 -4.72 10.90
N GLN A 99 -9.49 -5.12 10.37
CA GLN A 99 -10.03 -6.48 10.54
C GLN A 99 -9.89 -7.40 9.32
N GLU A 100 -9.45 -6.89 8.16
CA GLU A 100 -9.47 -7.66 6.89
C GLU A 100 -8.19 -8.45 6.56
N ASN A 101 -7.21 -8.55 7.46
CA ASN A 101 -5.93 -9.23 7.19
C ASN A 101 -5.62 -10.44 8.10
N GLN A 102 -6.64 -11.17 8.56
CA GLN A 102 -6.45 -12.55 9.07
C GLN A 102 -7.04 -13.58 8.09
N GLY A 103 -6.21 -14.00 7.13
CA GLY A 103 -6.36 -15.25 6.39
C GLY A 103 -7.18 -15.17 5.10
N VAL A 104 -6.51 -15.21 3.94
CA VAL A 104 -6.44 -16.35 2.99
C VAL A 104 -5.27 -16.09 2.03
#